data_AF-R9H0U1-F1
#
_entry.id   AF-R9H0U1-F1
#
_cell.length_a   1.000
_cell.length_b   1.000
_cell.length_c   1.000
_cell.angle_alpha   90.00
_cell.angle_beta   90.00
_cell.angle_gamma   90.00
#
_symmetry.space_group_name_H-M   'P 1'
#
loop_
_entity.id
_entity.type
_entity.pdbx_description
1 polymer ?
#
loop_
_entity_poly.entity_id
_entity_poly.type
_entity_poly.pdbx_seq_one_letter_code
_entity_poly.pdbx_strand_id
1 'polypeptide(L)'
;MSIHLSKIHMKNNDWKERLNVVYSTNPDFKYESVEEEAVETLDKKQQKLRVNIEKKGRGGKTVTLINGFIGTENDLKELGKLLKSKCGVGGSVKDGEILIQGEFKQRVIELLKAEGYTQTK
;
A
#
# COMPACT_ATOMS: atom_id res chain seq x y z
N MET A 1 37.93 -57.64 -2.28
CA MET A 1 36.54 -57.68 -2.79
C MET A 1 35.60 -57.12 -1.74
N SER A 2 35.13 -55.88 -1.91
CA SER A 2 33.78 -55.45 -1.50
C SER A 2 33.58 -54.00 -1.94
N ILE A 3 32.70 -53.89 -2.92
CA ILE A 3 31.99 -52.71 -3.41
C ILE A 3 31.14 -52.10 -2.29
N HIS A 4 31.08 -50.76 -2.19
CA HIS A 4 29.80 -50.10 -1.90
C HIS A 4 29.75 -48.65 -2.36
N LEU A 5 28.55 -48.32 -2.83
CA LEU A 5 28.11 -47.21 -3.66
C LEU A 5 28.06 -45.85 -2.94
N SER A 6 28.46 -44.82 -3.71
CA SER A 6 27.86 -43.49 -3.85
C SER A 6 27.11 -42.83 -2.68
N LYS A 7 27.50 -41.58 -2.39
CA LYS A 7 26.54 -40.50 -2.12
C LYS A 7 27.13 -39.14 -2.47
N ILE A 8 26.55 -38.55 -3.51
CA ILE A 8 26.66 -37.14 -3.89
C ILE A 8 26.28 -36.31 -2.66
N HIS A 9 27.22 -35.56 -2.09
CA HIS A 9 26.90 -34.55 -1.08
C HIS A 9 26.51 -33.25 -1.79
N MET A 10 25.21 -33.00 -1.77
CA MET A 10 24.55 -31.78 -2.18
C MET A 10 24.99 -30.64 -1.26
N LYS A 11 25.39 -29.50 -1.83
CA LYS A 11 25.69 -28.27 -1.10
C LYS A 11 24.40 -27.77 -0.44
N ASN A 12 24.30 -27.95 0.87
CA ASN A 12 23.23 -27.36 1.66
C ASN A 12 23.53 -25.88 1.84
N ASN A 13 22.74 -25.06 1.15
CA ASN A 13 22.71 -23.61 1.29
C ASN A 13 21.81 -23.30 2.51
N ASP A 14 22.33 -23.49 3.72
CA ASP A 14 21.60 -23.26 4.96
C ASP A 14 21.62 -21.78 5.35
N TRP A 15 20.80 -21.00 4.65
CA TRP A 15 20.43 -19.63 5.04
C TRP A 15 19.61 -19.58 6.34
N LYS A 16 19.27 -20.75 6.91
CA LYS A 16 18.47 -20.92 8.13
C LYS A 16 19.24 -20.69 9.44
N GLU A 17 20.58 -20.70 9.43
CA GLU A 17 21.37 -20.44 10.64
C GLU A 17 21.45 -18.94 11.03
N ARG A 18 20.87 -18.03 10.22
CA ARG A 18 20.78 -16.60 10.54
C ARG A 18 19.50 -16.15 11.25
N LEU A 19 18.56 -17.06 11.50
CA LEU A 19 17.33 -16.74 12.21
C LEU A 19 17.43 -17.19 13.68
N ASN A 20 18.37 -16.62 14.42
CA ASN A 20 18.26 -16.53 15.88
C ASN A 20 17.24 -15.44 16.24
N VAL A 21 15.97 -15.67 15.89
CA VAL A 21 14.85 -14.84 16.33
C VAL A 21 14.37 -15.43 17.65
N VAL A 22 14.94 -14.91 18.73
CA VAL A 22 14.42 -15.08 20.09
C VAL A 22 13.01 -14.49 20.11
N TYR A 23 12.01 -15.33 20.35
CA TYR A 23 10.69 -14.87 20.76
C TYR A 23 10.84 -14.28 22.17
N SER A 24 11.02 -12.96 22.23
CA SER A 24 10.76 -12.24 23.47
C SER A 24 9.25 -12.14 23.61
N THR A 25 8.70 -13.01 24.43
CA THR A 25 7.45 -12.75 25.13
C THR A 25 7.72 -11.54 26.04
N ASN A 26 7.66 -10.34 25.47
CA ASN A 26 7.43 -9.14 26.27
C ASN A 26 5.90 -8.97 26.32
N PRO A 27 5.24 -9.27 27.45
CA PRO A 27 3.78 -9.16 27.57
C PRO A 27 3.28 -7.70 27.56
N ASP A 28 4.17 -6.73 27.40
CA ASP A 28 3.84 -5.30 27.28
C ASP A 28 3.87 -4.83 25.81
N PHE A 29 3.39 -5.65 24.87
CA PHE A 29 3.06 -5.13 23.53
C PHE A 29 1.81 -4.25 23.66
N LYS A 30 1.99 -3.04 24.17
CA LYS A 30 1.07 -1.96 23.88
C LYS A 30 1.20 -1.71 22.39
N TYR A 31 0.11 -1.95 21.65
CA TYR A 31 -0.13 -1.14 20.48
C TYR A 31 -0.10 0.29 20.98
N GLU A 32 1.00 0.98 20.71
CA GLU A 32 1.05 2.42 20.81
C GLU A 32 0.08 2.89 19.73
N SER A 33 -1.19 2.99 20.11
CA SER A 33 -2.14 3.88 19.47
C SER A 33 -1.46 5.23 19.57
N VAL A 34 -0.69 5.55 18.53
CA VAL A 34 -0.12 6.87 18.30
C VAL A 34 -1.26 7.82 18.61
N GLU A 35 -1.10 8.55 19.71
CA GLU A 35 -2.08 9.53 20.16
C GLU A 35 -2.43 10.35 18.94
N GLU A 36 -3.69 10.24 18.55
CA GLU A 36 -4.28 10.98 17.46
C GLU A 36 -4.21 12.44 17.87
N GLU A 37 -3.10 13.12 17.53
CA GLU A 37 -3.17 14.53 17.22
C GLU A 37 -4.18 14.62 16.08
N ALA A 38 -5.43 14.85 16.48
CA ALA A 38 -6.58 14.97 15.60
C ALA A 38 -6.35 16.19 14.71
N VAL A 39 -5.56 16.01 13.65
CA VAL A 39 -5.68 16.85 12.46
C VAL A 39 -7.05 16.50 11.92
N GLU A 40 -8.05 17.29 12.28
CA GLU A 40 -9.43 17.09 11.89
C GLU A 40 -9.49 16.86 10.38
N THR A 41 -9.75 15.61 9.98
CA THR A 41 -9.91 15.25 8.59
C THR A 41 -11.12 16.01 8.08
N LEU A 42 -10.92 16.89 7.10
CA LEU A 42 -12.02 17.69 6.56
C LEU A 42 -13.14 16.77 6.08
N ASP A 43 -14.39 17.23 6.24
CA ASP A 43 -15.55 16.48 5.78
C ASP A 43 -15.38 16.08 4.31
N LYS A 44 -15.65 14.80 4.02
CA LYS A 44 -15.44 14.19 2.70
C LYS A 44 -16.09 15.00 1.58
N LYS A 45 -17.20 15.69 1.85
CA LYS A 45 -17.92 16.52 0.86
C LYS A 45 -17.17 17.79 0.46
N GLN A 46 -16.29 18.29 1.32
CA GLN A 46 -15.50 19.49 1.10
C GLN A 46 -14.11 19.20 0.50
N GLN A 47 -13.69 17.93 0.50
CA GLN A 47 -12.39 17.54 -0.02
C GLN A 47 -12.37 17.53 -1.56
N LYS A 48 -11.47 18.34 -2.14
CA LYS A 48 -11.28 18.50 -3.59
C LYS A 48 -10.23 17.53 -4.11
N LEU A 49 -10.63 16.28 -4.30
CA LEU A 49 -9.74 15.27 -4.87
C LEU A 49 -9.64 15.44 -6.40
N ARG A 50 -8.42 15.44 -6.91
CA ARG A 50 -8.15 15.48 -8.35
C ARG A 50 -7.59 14.15 -8.80
N VAL A 51 -8.17 13.59 -9.84
CA VAL A 51 -7.81 12.30 -10.42
C VAL A 51 -7.20 12.55 -11.80
N ASN A 52 -5.88 12.45 -11.86
CA ASN A 52 -5.10 12.60 -13.07
C ASN A 52 -4.62 11.25 -13.59
N ILE A 53 -4.39 11.18 -14.90
CA ILE A 53 -3.77 10.02 -15.52
C ILE A 53 -2.38 10.44 -15.99
N GLU A 54 -1.36 9.75 -15.53
CA GLU A 54 0.02 9.96 -15.94
C GLU A 54 0.49 8.78 -16.81
N LYS A 55 0.92 9.10 -18.02
CA LYS A 55 1.44 8.11 -19.01
C LYS A 55 2.91 8.37 -19.38
N LYS A 56 3.44 9.56 -19.08
CA LYS A 56 4.80 9.99 -19.45
C LYS A 56 5.82 9.42 -18.46
N GLY A 57 6.85 8.73 -18.94
CA GLY A 57 8.04 8.40 -18.13
C GLY A 57 8.12 6.98 -17.54
N ARG A 58 7.16 6.08 -17.79
CA ARG A 58 7.19 4.69 -17.25
C ARG A 58 7.04 3.59 -18.31
N GLY A 59 7.69 3.74 -19.47
CA GLY A 59 7.75 2.70 -20.50
C GLY A 59 6.37 2.30 -21.08
N GLY A 60 5.45 3.27 -21.18
CA GLY A 60 4.07 3.03 -21.67
C GLY A 60 3.07 2.60 -20.61
N LYS A 61 3.47 2.43 -19.34
CA LYS A 61 2.53 2.12 -18.25
C LYS A 61 1.75 3.36 -17.82
N THR A 62 0.42 3.28 -17.93
CA THR A 62 -0.51 4.27 -17.39
C THR A 62 -0.61 4.13 -15.87
N VAL A 63 -0.60 5.24 -15.14
CA VAL A 63 -0.95 5.30 -13.73
C VAL A 63 -2.00 6.38 -13.47
N THR A 64 -2.87 6.13 -12.52
CA THR A 64 -3.87 7.08 -12.02
C THR A 64 -3.32 7.71 -10.74
N LEU A 65 -3.22 9.03 -10.71
CA LEU A 65 -2.72 9.81 -9.58
C LEU A 65 -3.88 10.57 -8.95
N ILE A 66 -4.06 10.40 -7.64
CA ILE A 66 -5.10 11.06 -6.86
C ILE A 66 -4.43 11.96 -5.83
N ASN A 67 -4.73 13.25 -5.87
CA ASN A 67 -4.19 14.22 -4.91
C ASN A 67 -5.27 15.22 -4.46
N GLY A 68 -4.91 16.12 -3.55
CA GLY A 68 -5.83 17.10 -2.97
C GLY A 68 -6.61 16.59 -1.76
N PHE A 69 -6.14 15.51 -1.14
CA PHE A 69 -6.64 15.04 0.15
C PHE A 69 -6.14 15.97 1.26
N ILE A 70 -7.03 16.35 2.18
CA ILE A 70 -6.72 17.27 3.28
C ILE A 70 -7.12 16.61 4.59
N GLY A 71 -6.12 16.12 5.33
CA GLY A 71 -6.34 15.39 6.56
C GLY A 71 -5.06 14.67 6.98
N THR A 72 -5.21 13.62 7.80
CA THR A 72 -4.07 12.84 8.27
C THR A 72 -3.47 11.95 7.17
N GLU A 73 -2.18 11.65 7.27
CA GLU A 73 -1.54 10.67 6.38
C GLU A 73 -2.13 9.26 6.57
N ASN A 74 -2.65 8.96 7.76
CA ASN A 74 -3.30 7.69 8.06
C ASN A 74 -4.59 7.52 7.24
N ASP A 75 -5.48 8.52 7.25
CA ASP A 75 -6.70 8.51 6.45
C ASP A 75 -6.40 8.41 4.94
N LEU A 76 -5.35 9.10 4.49
CA LEU A 76 -4.90 9.00 3.10
C LEU A 76 -4.43 7.58 2.76
N LYS A 77 -3.69 6.93 3.67
CA LYS A 77 -3.24 5.54 3.51
C LYS A 77 -4.43 4.59 3.50
N GLU A 78 -5.44 4.81 4.34
CA GLU A 78 -6.67 4.02 4.37
C GLU A 78 -7.46 4.19 3.07
N LEU A 79 -7.68 5.42 2.61
CA LEU A 79 -8.31 5.71 1.33
C LEU A 79 -7.56 5.04 0.18
N GLY A 80 -6.23 5.16 0.17
CA GLY A 80 -5.37 4.52 -0.82
C GLY A 80 -5.47 2.99 -0.77
N LYS A 81 -5.54 2.38 0.41
CA LYS A 81 -5.73 0.94 0.58
C LYS A 81 -7.11 0.50 0.07
N LEU A 82 -8.15 1.25 0.37
CA LEU A 82 -9.51 1.00 -0.10
C LEU A 82 -9.60 1.07 -1.62
N LEU A 83 -9.07 2.14 -2.24
CA LEU A 83 -9.05 2.29 -3.69
C LEU A 83 -8.23 1.17 -4.37
N LYS A 84 -7.06 0.82 -3.84
CA LYS A 84 -6.24 -0.30 -4.35
C LYS A 84 -6.98 -1.64 -4.27
N SER A 85 -7.62 -1.92 -3.13
CA SER A 85 -8.41 -3.15 -2.93
C SER A 85 -9.60 -3.22 -3.89
N LYS A 86 -10.33 -2.11 -4.06
CA LYS A 86 -11.49 -2.02 -4.96
C LYS A 86 -11.10 -2.10 -6.43
N CYS A 87 -9.94 -1.58 -6.81
CA CYS A 87 -9.43 -1.65 -8.18
C CYS A 87 -8.66 -2.96 -8.45
N GLY A 88 -8.26 -3.72 -7.42
CA GLY A 88 -7.51 -4.96 -7.56
C GLY A 88 -6.11 -4.77 -8.13
N VAL A 89 -5.54 -3.57 -7.97
CA VAL A 89 -4.26 -3.19 -8.58
C VAL A 89 -3.25 -2.69 -7.55
N GLY A 90 -1.97 -2.81 -7.93
CA GLY A 90 -0.87 -2.24 -7.18
C GLY A 90 -0.92 -0.71 -7.14
N GLY A 91 -0.32 -0.14 -6.10
CA GLY A 91 -0.22 1.30 -5.93
C GLY A 91 0.49 1.69 -4.64
N SER A 92 0.90 2.94 -4.55
CA SER A 92 1.63 3.52 -3.43
C SER A 92 1.01 4.84 -3.03
N VAL A 93 0.98 5.13 -1.73
CA VAL A 93 0.66 6.46 -1.22
C VAL A 93 1.99 7.13 -0.93
N LYS A 94 2.24 8.30 -1.52
CA LYS A 94 3.49 9.03 -1.37
C LYS A 94 3.22 10.52 -1.47
N ASP A 95 3.89 11.33 -0.65
CA ASP A 95 3.87 12.79 -0.73
C ASP A 95 2.45 13.40 -0.65
N GLY A 96 1.53 12.78 0.08
CA GLY A 96 0.14 13.24 0.15
C GLY A 96 -0.73 12.85 -1.05
N GLU A 97 -0.24 11.97 -1.92
CA GLU A 97 -0.90 11.53 -3.14
C GLU A 97 -1.01 10.00 -3.21
N ILE A 98 -2.05 9.50 -3.87
CA ILE A 98 -2.28 8.08 -4.10
C ILE A 98 -1.97 7.78 -5.56
N LEU A 99 -1.00 6.90 -5.79
CA LEU A 99 -0.65 6.39 -7.09
C LEU A 99 -1.24 4.99 -7.27
N ILE A 100 -2.03 4.81 -8.32
CA ILE A 100 -2.69 3.56 -8.68
C ILE A 100 -2.21 3.14 -10.07
N GLN A 101 -1.80 1.89 -10.24
CA GLN A 101 -1.37 1.38 -11.54
C GLN A 101 -2.59 1.13 -12.45
N GLY A 102 -2.52 1.59 -13.70
CA GLY A 102 -3.58 1.43 -14.69
C GLY A 102 -4.40 2.70 -14.95
N GLU A 103 -5.35 2.56 -15.87
CA GLU A 103 -6.27 3.61 -16.29
C GLU A 103 -7.63 3.42 -15.60
N PHE A 104 -7.71 3.80 -14.33
CA PHE A 104 -8.92 3.61 -13.51
C PHE A 104 -9.62 4.92 -13.17
N LYS A 105 -9.36 6.00 -13.91
CA LYS A 105 -9.92 7.34 -13.60
C LYS A 105 -11.43 7.31 -13.34
N GLN A 106 -12.21 6.73 -14.25
CA GLN A 106 -13.67 6.67 -14.10
C GLN A 106 -14.08 5.87 -12.85
N ARG A 107 -13.55 4.65 -12.71
CA ARG A 107 -13.83 3.77 -11.56
C ARG A 107 -13.44 4.39 -10.23
N VAL A 108 -12.28 5.07 -10.17
CA VAL A 108 -11.81 5.78 -8.98
C VAL A 108 -12.76 6.93 -8.64
N ILE A 109 -13.21 7.71 -9.62
CA ILE A 109 -14.18 8.79 -9.40
C ILE A 109 -15.50 8.22 -8.85
N GLU A 110 -15.99 7.11 -9.38
CA GLU A 110 -17.20 6.44 -8.88
C GLU A 110 -17.04 5.95 -7.45
N LEU A 111 -15.91 5.30 -7.14
CA LEU A 111 -15.60 4.84 -5.78
C LEU A 111 -15.51 6.01 -4.80
N LEU A 112 -14.82 7.08 -5.18
CA LEU A 112 -14.71 8.29 -4.35
C LEU A 112 -16.09 8.91 -4.12
N LYS A 113 -16.95 9.01 -5.15
CA LYS A 113 -18.32 9.48 -4.99
C LYS A 113 -19.14 8.57 -4.06
N ALA A 114 -18.98 7.25 -4.17
CA ALA A 114 -19.66 6.29 -3.30
C ALA A 114 -19.22 6.42 -1.83
N GLU A 115 -17.95 6.74 -1.58
CA GLU A 115 -17.41 7.01 -0.23
C GLU A 115 -17.80 8.37 0.34
N GLY A 116 -18.46 9.24 -0.45
CA GLY A 116 -18.94 10.57 -0.03
C GLY A 116 -18.09 11.75 -0.52
N TYR A 117 -17.10 11.52 -1.38
CA TYR A 117 -16.29 12.58 -1.98
C TYR A 117 -17.00 13.19 -3.20
N THR A 118 -17.73 14.28 -2.96
CA THR A 118 -18.53 14.95 -3.99
C THR A 118 -17.72 15.83 -4.94
N GLN A 119 -16.53 16.31 -4.52
CA GLN A 119 -15.70 17.22 -5.31
C GLN A 119 -14.52 16.51 -5.99
N THR A 120 -14.82 15.53 -6.85
CA THR A 120 -13.83 14.72 -7.59
C THR A 120 -13.83 15.05 -9.10
N LYS A 121 -12.66 15.32 -9.70
CA LYS A 121 -12.50 15.67 -11.14
C LYS A 121 -11.29 15.03 -11.81
#